data_AF-A0A7W6BGN0-F1
#
_entry.id   AF-A0A7W6BGN0-F1
#
_cell.length_a   1.000
_cell.length_b   1.000
_cell.length_c   1.000
_cell.angle_alpha   90.00
_cell.angle_beta   90.00
_cell.angle_gamma   90.00
#
_symmetry.space_group_name_H-M   'P 1'
#
loop_
_entity.id
_entity.type
_entity.pdbx_description
1 polymer ?
#
loop_
_entity_poly.entity_id
_entity_poly.type
_entity_poly.pdbx_seq_one_letter_code
_entity_poly.pdbx_strand_id
1 'polypeptide(L)'
;MFRTAVMAGGTACAVLLASATIPAFAQTDEVIVVTGKYGRVPDNIQTLSQNVSYADLDLSTKAGKDELRKRLSLTARFLCDKLGEPATASPPAPSCRDAAVKDALQRVGTIEANFAPRGTGWVAPAPWQAPYPADWTTRYP
;
A
#
# COMPACT_ATOMS: atom_id res chain seq x y z
N MET A 1 31.02 69.25 20.10
CA MET A 1 31.37 68.29 21.17
C MET A 1 30.34 67.17 21.17
N PHE A 2 30.78 65.91 21.28
CA PHE A 2 30.06 64.62 21.36
C PHE A 2 28.66 64.70 22.05
N ARG A 3 27.62 63.87 21.80
CA ARG A 3 27.50 62.45 21.38
C ARG A 3 26.00 62.11 21.13
N THR A 4 25.73 61.19 20.19
CA THR A 4 24.69 60.11 20.10
C THR A 4 23.48 60.12 21.08
N ALA A 5 22.25 59.75 20.70
CA ALA A 5 21.89 58.41 20.20
C ALA A 5 20.51 58.32 19.50
N VAL A 6 20.43 57.35 18.58
CA VAL A 6 19.28 56.86 17.81
C VAL A 6 18.45 55.89 18.65
N MET A 7 17.11 55.98 18.58
CA MET A 7 16.21 54.81 18.60
C MET A 7 14.92 55.15 17.84
N ALA A 8 14.84 54.70 16.59
CA ALA A 8 13.61 54.63 15.81
C ALA A 8 13.07 53.20 15.95
N GLY A 9 12.00 53.04 16.75
CA GLY A 9 11.24 51.80 16.86
C GLY A 9 10.23 51.72 15.71
N GLY A 10 10.63 51.08 14.62
CA GLY A 10 9.80 50.87 13.43
C GLY A 10 8.68 49.86 13.64
N THR A 11 7.50 50.25 13.18
CA THR A 11 6.25 49.49 13.06
C THR A 11 6.44 48.10 12.45
N ALA A 12 5.92 47.08 13.13
CA ALA A 12 5.83 45.71 12.69
C ALA A 12 4.84 45.58 11.51
N CYS A 13 5.35 45.44 10.29
CA CYS A 13 4.58 44.88 9.18
C CYS A 13 4.65 43.35 9.27
N ALA A 14 3.52 42.75 9.64
CA ALA A 14 3.29 41.32 9.64
C ALA A 14 3.57 40.73 8.24
N VAL A 15 4.60 39.90 8.14
CA VAL A 15 4.82 39.04 6.97
C VAL A 15 3.79 37.92 7.04
N LEU A 16 2.70 38.05 6.27
CA LEU A 16 1.78 36.96 5.98
C LEU A 16 2.54 35.90 5.17
N LEU A 17 3.15 34.93 5.85
CA LEU A 17 3.63 33.69 5.25
C LEU A 17 2.41 32.88 4.80
N ALA A 18 1.95 33.13 3.58
CA ALA A 18 1.05 32.24 2.87
C ALA A 18 1.77 30.90 2.66
N SER A 19 1.55 29.98 3.59
CA SER A 19 2.02 28.61 3.51
C SER A 19 1.22 27.93 2.40
N ALA A 20 1.74 27.98 1.17
CA ALA A 20 1.22 27.16 0.09
C ALA A 20 1.43 25.69 0.49
N THR A 21 0.39 25.06 1.02
CA THR A 21 0.33 23.61 1.19
C THR A 21 0.30 23.01 -0.21
N ILE A 22 1.47 22.72 -0.77
CA ILE A 22 1.58 21.90 -1.97
C ILE A 22 1.03 20.54 -1.56
N PRO A 23 -0.08 20.06 -2.15
CA PRO A 23 -0.55 18.72 -1.85
C PRO A 23 0.52 17.75 -2.36
N ALA A 24 1.11 16.99 -1.45
CA ALA A 24 2.12 16.00 -1.75
C ALA A 24 1.46 14.76 -2.41
N PHE A 25 0.97 14.91 -3.64
CA PHE A 25 0.48 13.80 -4.49
C PHE A 25 1.65 12.99 -5.09
N ALA A 26 2.70 12.76 -4.30
CA ALA A 26 3.87 11.97 -4.68
C ALA A 26 4.22 10.90 -3.64
N GLN A 27 3.31 10.60 -2.71
CA GLN A 27 3.41 9.35 -1.94
C GLN A 27 2.96 8.22 -2.87
N THR A 28 3.91 7.69 -3.64
CA THR A 28 3.76 6.35 -4.20
C THR A 28 3.68 5.41 -3.02
N ASP A 29 2.47 5.11 -2.55
CA ASP A 29 2.24 4.12 -1.50
C ASP A 29 2.58 2.75 -2.08
N GLU A 30 3.88 2.44 -2.14
CA GLU A 30 4.43 1.15 -2.54
C GLU A 30 4.27 0.14 -1.39
N VAL A 31 3.01 -0.05 -1.00
CA VAL A 31 2.61 -0.80 0.18
C VAL A 31 1.44 -1.71 -0.17
N ILE A 32 1.52 -2.96 0.28
CA ILE A 32 0.40 -3.90 0.28
C ILE A 32 -0.09 -4.05 1.70
N VAL A 33 -1.37 -3.76 1.92
CA VAL A 33 -2.03 -3.96 3.21
C VAL A 33 -2.47 -5.42 3.31
N VAL A 34 -1.85 -6.17 4.21
CA VAL A 34 -2.28 -7.54 4.55
C VAL A 34 -3.30 -7.45 5.67
N THR A 35 -4.45 -8.09 5.50
CA THR A 35 -5.52 -8.10 6.50
C THR A 35 -5.81 -9.53 6.94
N GLY A 36 -5.53 -9.82 8.21
CA GLY A 36 -5.91 -11.08 8.86
C GLY A 36 -7.30 -10.95 9.47
N LYS A 37 -8.14 -11.98 9.31
CA LYS A 37 -9.47 -12.07 9.93
C LYS A 37 -9.64 -13.45 10.56
N TYR A 38 -9.97 -13.50 11.84
CA TYR A 38 -10.12 -14.76 12.57
C TYR A 38 -11.29 -14.69 13.57
N GLY A 39 -12.03 -15.79 13.70
CA GLY A 39 -13.22 -15.92 14.55
C GLY A 39 -14.56 -15.74 13.81
N ARG A 40 -15.67 -16.07 14.47
CA ARG A 40 -17.05 -15.68 14.09
C ARG A 40 -17.55 -14.67 15.11
N VAL A 41 -18.20 -13.62 14.62
CA VAL A 41 -18.89 -12.59 15.41
C VAL A 41 -19.77 -13.28 16.48
N PRO A 42 -19.75 -12.88 17.77
CA PRO A 42 -19.27 -11.61 18.32
C PRO A 42 -18.13 -11.76 19.36
N ASP A 43 -16.98 -11.11 19.12
CA ASP A 43 -16.10 -10.54 20.16
C ASP A 43 -15.07 -9.58 19.53
N ASN A 44 -14.38 -8.81 20.36
CA ASN A 44 -14.03 -7.39 20.20
C ASN A 44 -12.80 -7.03 19.34
N ILE A 45 -11.97 -7.97 18.86
CA ILE A 45 -10.92 -7.69 17.84
C ILE A 45 -10.85 -8.87 16.87
N GLN A 46 -11.50 -8.73 15.71
CA GLN A 46 -11.63 -9.80 14.70
C GLN A 46 -10.73 -9.58 13.48
N THR A 47 -10.04 -8.44 13.42
CA THR A 47 -9.28 -8.03 12.25
C THR A 47 -8.04 -7.28 12.67
N LEU A 48 -6.90 -7.67 12.11
CA LEU A 48 -5.65 -6.92 12.19
C LEU A 48 -5.13 -6.70 10.78
N SER A 49 -4.58 -5.51 10.53
CA SER A 49 -3.95 -5.19 9.25
C SER A 49 -2.55 -4.67 9.46
N GLN A 50 -1.67 -4.96 8.50
CA GLN A 50 -0.30 -4.45 8.50
C GLN A 50 0.12 -4.10 7.07
N ASN A 51 0.86 -3.00 6.99
CA ASN A 51 1.43 -2.48 5.77
C ASN A 51 2.75 -3.20 5.47
N VAL A 52 2.85 -3.81 4.28
CA VAL A 52 4.07 -4.45 3.79
C VAL A 52 4.60 -3.61 2.63
N SER A 53 5.75 -2.96 2.85
CA SER A 53 6.42 -2.20 1.80
C SER A 53 7.11 -3.13 0.80
N TYR A 54 7.01 -2.77 -0.48
CA TYR A 54 7.77 -3.37 -1.57
C TYR A 54 8.74 -2.36 -2.21
N ALA A 55 8.96 -1.21 -1.56
CA ALA A 55 9.75 -0.12 -2.11
C ALA A 55 11.25 -0.40 -2.24
N ASP A 56 11.73 -1.49 -1.67
CA ASP A 56 13.11 -1.96 -1.81
C ASP A 56 13.25 -3.08 -2.87
N LEU A 57 12.13 -3.61 -3.37
CA LEU A 57 12.11 -4.78 -4.24
C LEU A 57 12.02 -4.38 -5.72
N ASP A 58 12.73 -5.13 -6.56
CA ASP A 58 12.56 -5.09 -8.01
C ASP A 58 11.59 -6.20 -8.44
N LEU A 59 10.33 -5.83 -8.65
CA LEU A 59 9.27 -6.75 -9.05
C LEU A 59 9.34 -7.15 -10.53
N SER A 60 10.28 -6.61 -11.32
CA SER A 60 10.56 -7.14 -12.65
C SER A 60 11.29 -8.49 -12.59
N THR A 61 11.94 -8.78 -11.47
CA THR A 61 12.73 -10.01 -11.28
C THR A 61 11.95 -11.08 -10.54
N LYS A 62 12.25 -12.36 -10.83
CA LYS A 62 11.70 -13.49 -10.09
C LYS A 62 12.06 -13.40 -8.59
N ALA A 63 13.29 -13.00 -8.28
CA ALA A 63 13.78 -12.89 -6.91
C ALA A 63 13.00 -11.85 -6.09
N GLY A 64 12.76 -10.65 -6.65
CA GLY A 64 11.97 -9.62 -5.98
C GLY A 64 10.52 -10.02 -5.77
N LYS A 65 9.90 -10.69 -6.75
CA LYS A 65 8.54 -11.25 -6.61
C LYS A 65 8.47 -12.31 -5.52
N ASP A 66 9.43 -13.23 -5.47
CA ASP A 66 9.44 -14.30 -4.47
C ASP A 66 9.69 -13.77 -3.06
N GLU A 67 10.54 -12.76 -2.91
CA GLU A 67 10.77 -12.08 -1.64
C GLU A 67 9.51 -11.35 -1.17
N LEU A 68 8.78 -10.67 -2.06
CA LEU A 68 7.50 -10.05 -1.71
C LEU A 68 6.49 -11.10 -1.21
N ARG A 69 6.32 -12.21 -1.93
CA ARG A 69 5.41 -13.30 -1.53
C ARG A 69 5.78 -13.88 -0.16
N LYS A 70 7.08 -14.02 0.11
CA LYS A 70 7.59 -14.47 1.41
C LYS A 70 7.28 -13.46 2.52
N ARG A 71 7.44 -12.16 2.28
CA ARG A 71 7.08 -11.13 3.26
C ARG A 71 5.59 -11.16 3.60
N LEU A 72 4.74 -11.26 2.57
CA LEU A 72 3.29 -11.34 2.75
C LEU A 72 2.88 -12.56 3.57
N SER A 73 3.49 -13.73 3.33
CA SER A 73 3.16 -14.95 4.09
C SER A 73 3.60 -14.87 5.56
N LEU A 74 4.77 -14.28 5.83
CA LEU A 74 5.24 -14.04 7.19
C LEU A 74 4.37 -13.03 7.93
N THR A 75 3.97 -11.93 7.28
CA THR A 75 3.06 -10.95 7.86
C THR A 75 1.68 -11.54 8.14
N ALA A 76 1.11 -12.29 7.18
CA ALA A 76 -0.17 -12.96 7.38
C ALA A 76 -0.12 -13.94 8.57
N ARG A 77 0.96 -14.72 8.69
CA ARG A 77 1.20 -15.57 9.85
C ARG A 77 1.25 -14.77 11.14
N PHE A 78 2.04 -13.70 11.19
CA PHE A 78 2.15 -12.85 12.37
C PHE A 78 0.79 -12.28 12.79
N LEU A 79 0.00 -11.76 11.84
CA LEU A 79 -1.32 -11.19 12.13
C LEU A 79 -2.31 -12.23 12.65
N CYS A 80 -2.38 -13.41 12.03
CA CYS A 80 -3.30 -14.45 12.46
C CYS A 80 -2.86 -15.11 13.77
N ASP A 81 -1.55 -15.20 14.04
CA ASP A 81 -1.02 -15.63 15.35
C ASP A 81 -1.45 -14.65 16.45
N LYS A 82 -1.44 -13.34 16.17
CA LYS A 82 -1.93 -12.30 17.10
C LYS A 82 -3.44 -12.33 17.31
N LEU A 83 -4.19 -12.80 16.32
CA LEU A 83 -5.63 -13.02 16.44
C LEU A 83 -5.98 -14.35 17.15
N GLY A 84 -4.99 -15.16 17.52
CA GLY A 84 -5.20 -16.42 18.24
C GLY A 84 -5.53 -17.61 17.34
N GLU A 85 -5.20 -17.56 16.05
CA GLU A 85 -5.35 -18.71 15.17
C GLU A 85 -4.42 -19.86 15.61
N PRO A 86 -4.92 -21.10 15.80
CA PRO A 86 -4.08 -22.25 16.09
C PRO A 86 -3.17 -22.57 14.91
N ALA A 87 -1.97 -23.09 15.19
CA ALA A 87 -0.96 -23.36 14.17
C ALA A 87 -1.44 -24.32 13.06
N THR A 88 -2.41 -25.18 13.39
CA THR A 88 -3.10 -26.10 12.48
C THR A 88 -4.56 -25.67 12.32
N ALA A 89 -4.93 -25.26 11.12
CA ALA A 89 -6.33 -25.02 10.77
C ALA A 89 -7.08 -26.36 10.64
N SER A 90 -8.30 -26.43 11.16
CA SER A 90 -9.18 -27.59 10.98
C SER A 90 -9.93 -27.48 9.65
N PRO A 91 -9.75 -28.41 8.69
CA PRO A 91 -10.56 -28.46 7.47
C PRO A 91 -12.06 -28.58 7.83
N PRO A 92 -13.00 -27.99 7.07
CA PRO A 92 -12.88 -27.49 5.69
C PRO A 92 -12.74 -25.97 5.54
N ALA A 93 -12.66 -25.19 6.63
CA ALA A 93 -12.53 -23.74 6.54
C ALA A 93 -11.09 -23.34 6.19
N PRO A 94 -10.86 -22.38 5.26
CA PRO A 94 -9.53 -21.87 5.00
C PRO A 94 -8.98 -21.21 6.27
N SER A 95 -7.69 -21.40 6.52
CA SER A 95 -7.00 -20.71 7.62
C SER A 95 -7.06 -19.18 7.40
N CYS A 96 -7.08 -18.40 8.48
CA CYS A 96 -6.94 -16.94 8.41
C CYS A 96 -5.69 -16.58 7.60
N ARG A 97 -4.60 -17.34 7.79
CA ARG A 97 -3.36 -17.20 7.02
C ARG A 97 -3.59 -17.36 5.52
N ASP A 98 -4.21 -18.45 5.08
CA ASP A 98 -4.42 -18.71 3.64
C ASP A 98 -5.33 -17.66 3.01
N ALA A 99 -6.38 -17.25 3.72
CA ALA A 99 -7.28 -16.20 3.27
C ALA A 99 -6.57 -14.84 3.15
N ALA A 100 -5.77 -14.46 4.15
CA ALA A 100 -5.02 -13.21 4.16
C ALA A 100 -3.92 -13.18 3.09
N VAL A 101 -3.19 -14.28 2.89
CA VAL A 101 -2.19 -14.41 1.82
C VAL A 101 -2.86 -14.34 0.46
N LYS A 102 -3.97 -15.06 0.26
CA LYS A 102 -4.69 -15.05 -1.02
C LYS A 102 -5.21 -13.65 -1.37
N ASP A 103 -5.79 -12.93 -0.42
CA ASP A 103 -6.22 -11.53 -0.63
C ASP A 103 -5.04 -10.63 -1.00
N ALA A 104 -3.93 -10.74 -0.28
CA ALA A 104 -2.74 -9.94 -0.57
C ALA A 104 -2.16 -10.25 -1.96
N LEU A 105 -2.08 -11.53 -2.33
CA LEU A 105 -1.56 -11.95 -3.65
C LEU A 105 -2.42 -11.50 -4.82
N GLN A 106 -3.75 -11.40 -4.65
CA GLN A 106 -4.62 -10.82 -5.68
C GLN A 106 -4.24 -9.38 -6.00
N ARG A 107 -3.84 -8.60 -4.98
CA ARG A 107 -3.37 -7.21 -5.16
C ARG A 107 -1.96 -7.17 -5.74
N VAL A 108 -1.09 -8.11 -5.39
CA VAL A 108 0.26 -8.22 -6.00
C VAL A 108 0.18 -8.39 -7.51
N GLY A 109 -0.78 -9.17 -8.02
CA GLY A 109 -0.92 -9.39 -9.46
C GLY A 109 -1.10 -8.11 -10.28
N THR A 110 -1.83 -7.12 -9.75
CA THR A 110 -2.01 -5.83 -10.42
C THR A 110 -0.77 -4.95 -10.31
N ILE A 111 -0.04 -5.03 -9.20
CA ILE A 111 1.21 -4.29 -8.97
C ILE A 111 2.31 -4.82 -9.89
N GLU A 112 2.50 -6.16 -9.94
CA GLU A 112 3.48 -6.80 -10.81
C GLU A 112 3.22 -6.51 -12.30
N ALA A 113 1.96 -6.46 -12.72
CA ALA A 113 1.59 -6.20 -14.12
C ALA A 113 1.89 -4.77 -14.58
N ASN A 114 1.87 -3.81 -13.66
CA ASN A 114 2.09 -2.39 -13.95
C ASN A 114 3.44 -1.88 -13.41
N PHE A 115 4.31 -2.77 -12.95
CA PHE A 115 5.59 -2.39 -12.35
C PHE A 115 6.53 -1.78 -13.40
N ALA A 116 7.02 -0.58 -13.11
CA ALA A 116 8.03 0.11 -13.89
C ALA A 116 9.32 0.21 -13.05
N PRO A 117 10.48 -0.24 -13.56
CA PRO A 117 11.75 -0.06 -12.86
C PRO A 117 12.04 1.42 -12.60
N ARG A 118 12.47 1.73 -11.37
CA ARG A 118 12.81 3.10 -10.94
C ARG A 118 13.88 3.72 -11.83
N GLY A 119 13.78 5.03 -12.04
CA GLY A 119 14.76 5.80 -12.81
C GLY A 119 14.72 5.53 -14.32
N THR A 120 13.80 4.69 -14.78
CA THR A 120 13.51 4.50 -16.19
C THR A 120 12.25 5.27 -16.55
N GLY A 121 12.23 5.96 -17.68
CA GLY A 121 10.98 6.51 -18.25
C GLY A 121 10.09 5.41 -18.85
N TRP A 122 10.41 4.14 -18.59
CA TRP A 122 9.76 2.99 -19.18
C TRP A 122 8.54 2.60 -18.35
N VAL A 123 7.38 2.54 -19.00
CA VAL A 123 6.13 2.04 -18.42
C VAL A 123 5.79 0.75 -19.16
N ALA A 124 5.55 -0.33 -18.42
CA ALA A 124 5.08 -1.57 -19.02
C ALA A 124 3.78 -1.30 -19.79
N PRO A 125 3.68 -1.66 -21.08
CA PRO A 125 2.43 -1.50 -21.80
C PRO A 125 1.36 -2.38 -21.13
N ALA A 126 0.17 -1.82 -20.92
CA ALA A 126 -0.94 -2.58 -20.36
C ALA A 126 -1.19 -3.84 -21.22
N PRO A 127 -1.45 -5.01 -20.61
CA PRO A 127 -1.86 -6.17 -21.38
C PRO A 127 -3.08 -5.81 -22.23
N TRP A 128 -3.11 -6.27 -23.48
CA TRP A 128 -4.22 -6.01 -24.39
C TRP A 128 -5.54 -6.42 -23.71
N GLN A 129 -6.43 -5.45 -23.53
CA GLN A 129 -7.80 -5.68 -23.07
C GLN A 129 -8.73 -5.47 -24.25
N ALA A 130 -9.66 -6.39 -24.45
CA ALA A 130 -10.67 -6.21 -25.48
C ALA A 130 -11.42 -4.90 -25.21
N PRO A 131 -11.64 -4.05 -26.24
CA PRO A 131 -12.37 -2.78 -26.07
C PRO A 131 -13.83 -3.00 -25.65
N TYR A 132 -14.33 -4.24 -25.81
CA TYR A 132 -15.67 -4.62 -25.44
C TYR A 132 -15.65 -5.65 -24.31
N PRO A 133 -16.59 -5.56 -23.35
CA PRO A 133 -16.75 -6.56 -22.31
C PRO A 133 -17.14 -7.91 -22.92
N ALA A 134 -16.85 -9.01 -22.21
CA ALA A 134 -17.04 -10.37 -22.71
C ALA A 134 -18.51 -10.69 -23.11
N ASP A 135 -19.48 -9.94 -22.60
CA ASP A 135 -20.91 -10.07 -22.88
C ASP A 135 -21.39 -9.22 -24.08
N TRP A 136 -20.49 -8.53 -24.79
CA TRP A 136 -20.83 -7.62 -25.89
C TRP A 136 -21.73 -8.25 -26.96
N THR A 137 -21.41 -9.47 -27.41
CA THR A 137 -22.19 -10.21 -28.41
C THR A 137 -23.56 -10.64 -27.91
N THR A 138 -23.75 -10.66 -26.58
CA THR A 138 -25.02 -11.02 -25.94
C THR A 138 -25.88 -9.79 -25.68
N ARG A 139 -25.26 -8.63 -25.35
CA ARG A 139 -25.97 -7.36 -25.12
C ARG A 139 -26.38 -6.65 -26.41
N TYR A 140 -25.59 -6.79 -27.47
CA TYR A 140 -25.80 -6.12 -28.75
C TYR A 140 -25.71 -7.15 -29.90
N PRO A 141 -26.80 -7.91 -30.15
CA PRO A 141 -26.87 -8.86 -31.26
C PRO A 141 -26.95 -8.16 -32.63
#